data_AF-A0A7X9Q0H5-F1
#
_entry.id   AF-A0A7X9Q0H5-F1
#
_cell.length_a   1.000
_cell.length_b   1.000
_cell.length_c   1.000
_cell.angle_alpha   90.00
_cell.angle_beta   90.00
_cell.angle_gamma   90.00
#
_symmetry.space_group_name_H-M   'P 1'
#
loop_
_entity.id
_entity.type
_entity.pdbx_description
1 polymer ?
#
loop_
_entity_poly.entity_id
_entity_poly.type
_entity_poly.pdbx_seq_one_letter_code
_entity_poly.pdbx_strand_id
1 'polypeptide(L)'
;MAASPEFEFTELFPLGHDDTPYRLVSTEHVRTIDTPLGAMLQVDPAALTLITQEAMRDIAHFLRPGHLAQLAKILDDPEASDNDRFVALDLLKNAAISAGGVLPMCQDTGTAIVKAKKGERVFTGGGDEEAIARGVFNTYQTSNLRYSQMAPLNMYDEVNTGNNLPAEIKISAVDGDAYKFLFMAKGGGSANKSYLFQETKALLNEKTLLPWLFEKMKTLGTAACPPYHLAVVIGGTSAEIAVETAKLASARYLDTLPTHGSTLGHAFRDLELEQKVLALSQQTGIGAQFGGKYFCHDVRVIRLPRHGASCPVGMAVSCSADRQMLGKITADGIFLEQLETDPARFLPDVTHDDLDDAQVVHIDLNRPMADIRAELSNYPVKTRVMLTGPMVVARDIAH
;
A
#
# COMPACT_ATOMS: atom_id res chain seq x y z
N MET A 1 -35.38 -2.57 -36.48
CA MET A 1 -34.38 -1.67 -35.89
C MET A 1 -34.40 -1.93 -34.40
N ALA A 2 -33.26 -2.30 -33.79
CA ALA A 2 -33.21 -2.40 -32.33
C ALA A 2 -33.59 -1.04 -31.74
N ALA A 3 -34.42 -1.02 -30.70
CA ALA A 3 -34.79 0.22 -30.03
C ALA A 3 -33.49 0.92 -29.55
N SER A 4 -33.39 2.22 -29.79
CA SER A 4 -32.28 3.01 -29.27
C SER A 4 -32.28 2.91 -27.73
N PRO A 5 -31.12 2.67 -27.10
CA PRO A 5 -31.05 2.58 -25.65
C PRO A 5 -31.46 3.91 -24.99
N GLU A 6 -32.15 3.85 -23.86
CA GLU A 6 -32.34 5.00 -22.99
C GLU A 6 -31.02 5.36 -22.29
N PHE A 7 -30.84 6.65 -21.97
CA PHE A 7 -29.64 7.10 -21.28
C PHE A 7 -29.70 6.74 -19.81
N GLU A 8 -28.70 5.99 -19.35
CA GLU A 8 -28.47 5.67 -17.95
C GLU A 8 -27.01 5.95 -17.60
N PHE A 9 -26.76 6.48 -16.40
CA PHE A 9 -25.43 6.82 -15.91
C PHE A 9 -25.05 5.97 -14.70
N THR A 10 -23.81 5.51 -14.67
CA THR A 10 -23.20 4.92 -13.49
C THR A 10 -21.77 5.44 -13.35
N GLU A 11 -21.33 5.66 -12.13
CA GLU A 11 -19.91 5.90 -11.88
C GLU A 11 -19.12 4.63 -12.15
N LEU A 12 -17.86 4.77 -12.59
CA LEU A 12 -16.99 3.61 -12.77
C LEU A 12 -16.73 2.89 -11.43
N PHE A 13 -16.66 3.63 -10.33
CA PHE A 13 -16.39 3.11 -8.98
C PHE A 13 -17.50 3.53 -8.00
N PRO A 14 -18.68 2.89 -8.05
CA PRO A 14 -19.80 3.23 -7.17
C PRO A 14 -19.55 2.66 -5.76
N LEU A 15 -18.68 3.31 -5.00
CA LEU A 15 -18.29 2.88 -3.66
C LEU A 15 -19.48 2.96 -2.70
N GLY A 16 -19.61 1.95 -1.84
CA GLY A 16 -20.61 1.92 -0.77
C GLY A 16 -20.31 2.89 0.39
N HIS A 17 -21.05 2.70 1.48
CA HIS A 17 -20.89 3.50 2.69
C HIS A 17 -19.47 3.42 3.27
N ASP A 18 -18.98 4.53 3.84
CA ASP A 18 -17.68 4.61 4.48
C ASP A 18 -17.80 4.36 5.99
N ASP A 19 -17.44 3.14 6.41
CA ASP A 19 -17.43 2.71 7.82
C ASP A 19 -16.08 2.93 8.51
N THR A 20 -15.15 3.66 7.87
CA THR A 20 -13.81 3.88 8.42
C THR A 20 -13.89 4.69 9.72
N PRO A 21 -13.23 4.28 10.81
CA PRO A 21 -13.14 5.09 12.00
C PRO A 21 -12.24 6.31 11.75
N TYR A 22 -12.72 7.51 12.09
CA TYR A 22 -11.96 8.75 11.95
C TYR A 22 -11.71 9.41 13.31
N ARG A 23 -10.51 9.96 13.48
CA ARG A 23 -10.16 10.90 14.56
C ARG A 23 -10.27 12.33 14.07
N LEU A 24 -10.75 13.22 14.94
CA LEU A 24 -10.70 14.66 14.72
C LEU A 24 -9.25 15.14 14.90
N VAL A 25 -8.75 15.87 13.90
CA VAL A 25 -7.42 16.49 13.91
C VAL A 25 -7.53 17.94 14.42
N SER A 26 -8.44 18.71 13.85
CA SER A 26 -8.69 20.11 14.22
C SER A 26 -10.03 20.59 13.68
N THR A 27 -10.63 21.57 14.34
CA THR A 27 -11.79 22.33 13.83
C THR A 27 -11.39 23.70 13.28
N GLU A 28 -10.10 24.04 13.33
CA GLU A 28 -9.58 25.29 12.78
C GLU A 28 -9.42 25.21 11.26
N HIS A 29 -9.26 26.38 10.60
CA HIS A 29 -9.01 26.50 9.16
C HIS A 29 -10.16 26.04 8.24
N VAL A 30 -11.32 25.73 8.82
CA VAL A 30 -12.54 25.37 8.11
C VAL A 30 -13.69 26.24 8.59
N ARG A 31 -14.55 26.68 7.66
CA ARG A 31 -15.82 27.34 8.01
C ARG A 31 -16.80 27.28 6.85
N THR A 32 -18.09 27.32 7.17
CA THR A 32 -19.12 27.51 6.15
C THR A 32 -19.24 28.99 5.81
N ILE A 33 -19.34 29.30 4.51
CA ILE A 33 -19.63 30.64 4.00
C ILE A 33 -20.88 30.60 3.13
N ASP A 34 -21.70 31.65 3.24
CA ASP A 34 -22.86 31.83 2.35
C ASP A 34 -22.43 32.54 1.06
N THR A 35 -22.81 31.96 -0.07
CA THR A 35 -22.55 32.52 -1.40
C THR A 35 -23.86 32.62 -2.20
N PRO A 36 -23.90 33.36 -3.32
CA PRO A 36 -25.05 33.34 -4.22
C PRO A 36 -25.39 31.95 -4.79
N LEU A 37 -24.46 31.00 -4.73
CA LEU A 37 -24.64 29.62 -5.17
C LEU A 37 -25.05 28.67 -4.03
N GLY A 38 -25.21 29.19 -2.81
CA GLY A 38 -25.51 28.43 -1.59
C GLY A 38 -24.35 28.38 -0.60
N ALA A 39 -24.53 27.61 0.47
CA ALA A 39 -23.52 27.39 1.49
C ALA A 39 -22.34 26.59 0.91
N MET A 40 -21.12 27.10 1.10
CA MET A 40 -19.87 26.46 0.70
C MET A 40 -18.97 26.24 1.91
N LEU A 41 -18.20 25.15 1.89
CA LEU A 41 -17.12 24.90 2.84
C LEU A 41 -15.88 25.65 2.38
N GLN A 42 -15.50 26.71 3.11
CA GLN A 42 -14.21 27.36 2.95
C GLN A 42 -13.14 26.58 3.72
N VAL A 43 -12.05 26.21 3.03
CA VAL A 43 -10.92 25.48 3.60
C VAL A 43 -9.65 26.28 3.35
N ASP A 44 -9.00 26.77 4.40
CA ASP A 44 -7.74 27.50 4.25
C ASP A 44 -6.61 26.53 3.81
N PRO A 45 -5.62 26.98 3.03
CA PRO A 45 -4.47 26.15 2.65
C PRO A 45 -3.74 25.49 3.84
N ALA A 46 -3.75 26.15 5.01
CA ALA A 46 -3.19 25.61 6.25
C ALA A 46 -3.86 24.29 6.69
N ALA A 47 -5.15 24.10 6.40
CA ALA A 47 -5.84 22.83 6.66
C ALA A 47 -5.26 21.69 5.82
N LEU A 48 -4.96 21.95 4.54
CA LEU A 48 -4.38 20.97 3.61
C LEU A 48 -2.95 20.61 4.00
N THR A 49 -2.16 21.59 4.45
CA THR A 49 -0.83 21.35 5.00
C THR A 49 -0.91 20.52 6.28
N LEU A 50 -1.79 20.88 7.23
CA LEU A 50 -1.95 20.18 8.51
C LEU A 50 -2.38 18.72 8.32
N ILE A 51 -3.46 18.47 7.56
CA ILE A 51 -3.96 17.10 7.35
C ILE A 51 -2.90 16.23 6.66
N THR A 52 -2.15 16.79 5.71
CA THR A 52 -1.09 16.05 5.01
C THR A 52 0.08 15.75 5.95
N GLN A 53 0.46 16.67 6.84
CA GLN A 53 1.53 16.43 7.81
C GLN A 53 1.21 15.28 8.74
N GLU A 54 0.04 15.37 9.36
CA GLU A 54 -0.47 14.35 10.27
C GLU A 54 -0.57 13.00 9.56
N ALA A 55 -1.10 13.00 8.32
CA ALA A 55 -1.26 11.77 7.58
C ALA A 55 0.08 11.10 7.23
N MET A 56 1.03 11.86 6.70
CA MET A 56 2.33 11.32 6.31
C MET A 56 3.15 10.87 7.52
N ARG A 57 2.98 11.53 8.68
CA ARG A 57 3.59 11.10 9.94
C ARG A 57 2.98 9.80 10.44
N ASP A 58 1.65 9.73 10.50
CA ASP A 58 0.94 8.56 11.02
C ASP A 58 1.24 7.32 10.20
N ILE A 59 1.12 7.38 8.88
CA ILE A 59 1.38 6.21 8.02
C ILE A 59 2.87 5.81 8.00
N ALA A 60 3.79 6.64 8.49
CA ALA A 60 5.19 6.24 8.62
C ALA A 60 5.46 5.39 9.89
N HIS A 61 4.57 5.44 10.87
CA HIS A 61 4.79 4.90 12.22
C HIS A 61 3.71 3.90 12.67
N PHE A 62 2.48 4.04 12.17
CA PHE A 62 1.32 3.25 12.52
C PHE A 62 0.80 2.44 11.33
N LEU A 63 0.07 1.38 11.62
CA LEU A 63 -0.55 0.49 10.63
C LEU A 63 -2.04 0.34 10.89
N ARG A 64 -2.77 -0.12 9.87
CA ARG A 64 -4.17 -0.50 10.04
C ARG A 64 -4.28 -1.72 10.97
N PRO A 65 -5.27 -1.75 11.88
CA PRO A 65 -5.46 -2.89 12.78
C PRO A 65 -5.75 -4.19 12.01
N GLY A 66 -6.39 -4.11 10.84
CA GLY A 66 -6.65 -5.28 10.00
C GLY A 66 -5.37 -5.92 9.42
N HIS A 67 -4.32 -5.13 9.17
CA HIS A 67 -3.02 -5.65 8.73
C HIS A 67 -2.30 -6.36 9.90
N LEU A 68 -2.26 -5.72 11.08
CA LEU A 68 -1.66 -6.29 12.29
C LEU A 68 -2.37 -7.59 12.73
N ALA A 69 -3.70 -7.63 12.66
CA ALA A 69 -4.47 -8.83 12.94
C ALA A 69 -4.14 -9.98 11.97
N GLN A 70 -3.90 -9.67 10.70
CA GLN A 70 -3.50 -10.68 9.71
C GLN A 70 -2.07 -11.19 9.95
N LEU A 71 -1.16 -10.37 10.48
CA LEU A 71 0.17 -10.82 10.93
C LEU A 71 0.05 -11.72 12.17
N ALA A 72 -0.70 -11.30 13.19
CA ALA A 72 -0.89 -12.08 14.41
C ALA A 72 -1.48 -13.47 14.11
N LYS A 73 -2.45 -13.55 13.19
CA LYS A 73 -3.04 -14.82 12.74
C LYS A 73 -2.03 -15.82 12.18
N ILE A 74 -0.91 -15.37 11.61
CA ILE A 74 0.15 -16.25 11.09
C ILE A 74 0.76 -17.07 12.23
N LEU A 75 0.91 -16.47 13.41
CA LEU A 75 1.51 -17.11 14.58
C LEU A 75 0.67 -18.30 15.04
N ASP A 76 -0.66 -18.18 14.97
CA ASP A 76 -1.62 -19.18 15.44
C ASP A 76 -1.97 -20.26 14.41
N ASP A 77 -1.64 -20.07 13.12
CA ASP A 77 -2.02 -21.00 12.07
C ASP A 77 -1.09 -22.24 12.09
N PRO A 78 -1.59 -23.46 12.36
CA PRO A 78 -0.75 -24.66 12.37
C PRO A 78 -0.15 -25.02 11.01
N GLU A 79 -0.71 -24.51 9.90
CA GLU A 79 -0.17 -24.69 8.55
C GLU A 79 0.89 -23.65 8.16
N ALA A 80 1.12 -22.62 9.00
CA ALA A 80 2.24 -21.71 8.81
C ALA A 80 3.56 -22.45 9.00
N SER A 81 4.56 -22.11 8.19
CA SER A 81 5.92 -22.58 8.43
C SER A 81 6.56 -21.81 9.60
N ASP A 82 7.63 -22.35 10.17
CA ASP A 82 8.40 -21.66 11.22
C ASP A 82 8.98 -20.34 10.70
N ASN A 83 9.33 -20.28 9.41
CA ASN A 83 9.79 -19.07 8.75
C ASN A 83 8.67 -18.02 8.60
N ASP A 84 7.44 -18.45 8.30
CA ASP A 84 6.29 -17.55 8.25
C ASP A 84 6.05 -16.89 9.63
N ARG A 85 6.08 -17.70 10.70
CA ARG A 85 5.91 -17.21 12.08
C ARG A 85 7.04 -16.29 12.51
N PHE A 86 8.29 -16.66 12.20
CA PHE A 86 9.47 -15.85 12.49
C PHE A 86 9.38 -14.46 11.84
N VAL A 87 9.07 -14.41 10.53
CA VAL A 87 8.92 -13.14 9.80
C VAL A 87 7.74 -12.32 10.35
N ALA A 88 6.59 -12.95 10.60
CA ALA A 88 5.43 -12.25 11.13
C ALA A 88 5.71 -11.64 12.52
N LEU A 89 6.41 -12.37 13.40
CA LEU A 89 6.81 -11.88 14.71
C LEU A 89 7.75 -10.67 14.61
N ASP A 90 8.75 -10.72 13.73
CA ASP A 90 9.67 -9.60 13.52
C ASP A 90 8.96 -8.37 12.96
N LEU A 91 7.98 -8.55 12.07
CA LEU A 91 7.15 -7.46 11.55
C LEU A 91 6.27 -6.83 12.65
N LEU A 92 5.70 -7.63 13.56
CA LEU A 92 4.93 -7.13 14.71
C LEU A 92 5.82 -6.38 15.71
N LYS A 93 7.01 -6.90 16.02
CA LYS A 93 8.01 -6.21 16.85
C LYS A 93 8.41 -4.87 16.23
N ASN A 94 8.63 -4.85 14.92
CA ASN A 94 8.95 -3.63 14.19
C ASN A 94 7.81 -2.60 14.26
N ALA A 95 6.55 -3.03 14.13
CA ALA A 95 5.39 -2.15 14.30
C ALA A 95 5.31 -1.57 15.73
N ALA A 96 5.61 -2.38 16.76
CA ALA A 96 5.68 -1.91 18.14
C ALA A 96 6.79 -0.86 18.36
N ILE A 97 7.95 -1.04 17.73
CA ILE A 97 9.04 -0.06 17.78
C ILE A 97 8.65 1.23 17.04
N SER A 98 8.05 1.12 15.85
CA SER A 98 7.71 2.30 15.04
C SER A 98 6.61 3.16 15.66
N ALA A 99 5.68 2.56 16.39
CA ALA A 99 4.63 3.27 17.12
C ALA A 99 5.19 4.23 18.19
N GLY A 100 6.45 4.08 18.60
CA GLY A 100 7.15 5.07 19.43
C GLY A 100 7.41 6.42 18.75
N GLY A 101 7.17 6.54 17.44
CA GLY A 101 7.19 7.82 16.72
C GLY A 101 8.59 8.40 16.43
N VAL A 102 9.65 7.63 16.71
CA VAL A 102 11.05 8.04 16.48
C VAL A 102 11.63 7.36 15.24
N LEU A 103 11.49 6.04 15.12
CA LEU A 103 11.97 5.26 13.99
C LEU A 103 10.79 4.93 13.08
N PRO A 104 10.85 5.22 11.77
CA PRO A 104 9.80 4.79 10.86
C PRO A 104 9.82 3.26 10.73
N MET A 105 8.68 2.68 10.39
CA MET A 105 8.56 1.23 10.27
C MET A 105 9.44 0.62 9.16
N CYS A 106 9.94 1.43 8.24
CA CYS A 106 10.77 0.98 7.12
C CYS A 106 11.75 2.09 6.72
N GLN A 107 12.98 1.70 6.42
CA GLN A 107 14.03 2.59 5.91
C GLN A 107 13.65 3.25 4.59
N ASP A 108 12.82 2.59 3.77
CA ASP A 108 12.19 3.21 2.62
C ASP A 108 10.87 3.86 3.03
N THR A 109 10.94 5.14 3.39
CA THR A 109 9.78 5.96 3.74
C THR A 109 8.89 6.29 2.55
N GLY A 110 9.24 5.83 1.35
CA GLY A 110 8.38 5.80 0.17
C GLY A 110 8.17 7.14 -0.51
N THR A 111 7.54 7.07 -1.68
CA THR A 111 7.00 8.23 -2.39
C THR A 111 5.68 8.64 -1.76
N ALA A 112 5.53 9.93 -1.46
CA ALA A 112 4.27 10.49 -0.99
C ALA A 112 3.28 10.56 -2.17
N ILE A 113 2.11 9.93 -2.01
CA ILE A 113 1.03 9.94 -3.00
C ILE A 113 -0.24 10.44 -2.31
N VAL A 114 -0.90 11.43 -2.92
CA VAL A 114 -2.15 12.01 -2.43
C VAL A 114 -3.19 11.97 -3.53
N LYS A 115 -4.21 11.13 -3.35
CA LYS A 115 -5.39 11.10 -4.22
C LYS A 115 -6.51 11.83 -3.49
N ALA A 116 -6.95 12.96 -4.04
CA ALA A 116 -7.95 13.80 -3.42
C ALA A 116 -9.21 13.92 -4.29
N LYS A 117 -10.36 14.05 -3.65
CA LYS A 117 -11.66 14.32 -4.27
C LYS A 117 -12.24 15.57 -3.63
N LYS A 118 -12.30 16.65 -4.41
CA LYS A 118 -12.77 17.96 -3.97
C LYS A 118 -14.24 18.12 -4.36
N GLY A 119 -15.12 18.18 -3.36
CA GLY A 119 -16.54 18.48 -3.56
C GLY A 119 -16.75 19.84 -4.23
N GLU A 120 -17.77 19.94 -5.08
CA GLU A 120 -18.16 21.17 -5.77
C GLU A 120 -18.41 22.35 -4.82
N ARG A 121 -18.83 22.06 -3.57
CA ARG A 121 -19.10 23.07 -2.53
C ARG A 121 -17.89 23.36 -1.66
N VAL A 122 -16.69 22.90 -2.03
CA VAL A 122 -15.44 23.17 -1.30
C VAL A 122 -14.62 24.25 -1.99
N PHE A 123 -14.39 25.36 -1.29
CA PHE A 123 -13.60 26.48 -1.78
C PHE A 123 -12.29 26.63 -1.00
N THR A 124 -11.16 26.52 -1.70
CA THR A 124 -9.80 26.61 -1.11
C THR A 124 -9.03 27.85 -1.52
N GLY A 125 -9.52 28.63 -2.49
CA GLY A 125 -8.76 29.72 -3.11
C GLY A 125 -7.67 29.29 -4.10
N GLY A 126 -7.46 27.98 -4.31
CA GLY A 126 -6.42 27.42 -5.18
C GLY A 126 -5.13 27.10 -4.43
N GLY A 127 -4.10 26.67 -5.17
CA GLY A 127 -2.81 26.28 -4.58
C GLY A 127 -2.85 24.98 -3.77
N ASP A 128 -3.89 24.16 -3.94
CA ASP A 128 -4.10 22.92 -3.18
C ASP A 128 -2.88 21.98 -3.24
N GLU A 129 -2.29 21.80 -4.43
CA GLU A 129 -1.10 20.95 -4.61
C GLU A 129 0.12 21.48 -3.85
N GLU A 130 0.33 22.80 -3.83
CA GLU A 130 1.43 23.41 -3.07
C GLU A 130 1.22 23.23 -1.57
N ALA A 131 0.00 23.43 -1.08
CA ALA A 131 -0.33 23.25 0.34
C ALA A 131 -0.17 21.79 0.80
N ILE A 132 -0.55 20.83 -0.03
CA ILE A 132 -0.32 19.41 0.19
C ILE A 132 1.19 19.10 0.16
N ALA A 133 1.91 19.55 -0.87
CA ALA A 133 3.36 19.35 -0.98
C ALA A 133 4.13 19.98 0.18
N ARG A 134 3.66 21.11 0.72
CA ARG A 134 4.20 21.74 1.94
C ARG A 134 4.05 20.81 3.14
N GLY A 135 2.91 20.14 3.28
CA GLY A 135 2.70 19.19 4.39
C GLY A 135 3.59 17.95 4.30
N VAL A 136 3.79 17.44 3.07
CA VAL A 136 4.79 16.39 2.81
C VAL A 136 6.18 16.89 3.22
N PHE A 137 6.63 18.02 2.66
CA PHE A 137 7.93 18.61 2.98
C PHE A 137 8.15 18.75 4.49
N ASN A 138 7.22 19.39 5.19
CA ASN A 138 7.33 19.63 6.63
C ASN A 138 7.50 18.32 7.41
N THR A 139 6.77 17.26 7.05
CA THR A 139 6.88 15.96 7.71
C THR A 139 8.26 15.33 7.50
N TYR A 140 8.75 15.30 6.26
CA TYR A 140 10.04 14.70 5.94
C TYR A 140 11.22 15.49 6.52
N GLN A 141 11.08 16.81 6.72
CA GLN A 141 12.12 17.63 7.36
C GLN A 141 12.13 17.54 8.89
N THR A 142 10.99 17.19 9.52
CA THR A 142 10.85 17.23 10.99
C THR A 142 10.80 15.85 11.65
N SER A 143 10.52 14.80 10.88
CA SER A 143 10.54 13.41 11.32
C SER A 143 11.80 12.70 10.81
N ASN A 144 12.21 11.61 11.45
CA ASN A 144 13.38 10.82 11.03
C ASN A 144 13.09 9.95 9.80
N LEU A 145 12.72 10.58 8.69
CA LEU A 145 12.36 9.93 7.43
C LEU A 145 13.50 10.03 6.41
N ARG A 146 13.37 9.32 5.29
CA ARG A 146 14.37 9.29 4.21
C ARG A 146 13.93 10.10 2.99
N TYR A 147 14.88 10.83 2.40
CA TYR A 147 14.71 11.48 1.09
C TYR A 147 15.06 10.52 -0.03
N SER A 148 14.06 10.08 -0.79
CA SER A 148 14.19 8.98 -1.75
C SER A 148 13.92 9.39 -3.20
N GLN A 149 13.52 10.65 -3.46
CA GLN A 149 13.25 11.13 -4.81
C GLN A 149 14.54 11.64 -5.47
N MET A 150 14.74 11.21 -6.72
CA MET A 150 15.84 11.63 -7.59
C MET A 150 15.27 12.54 -8.67
N ALA A 151 15.82 13.75 -8.80
CA ALA A 151 15.47 14.68 -9.85
C ALA A 151 16.41 14.48 -11.05
N PRO A 152 15.88 14.23 -12.26
CA PRO A 152 16.69 14.16 -13.46
C PRO A 152 17.16 15.56 -13.85
N LEU A 153 18.47 15.76 -13.95
CA LEU A 153 19.09 16.99 -14.47
C LEU A 153 19.20 16.94 -16.00
N ASN A 154 19.49 15.74 -16.50
CA ASN A 154 19.41 15.37 -17.90
C ASN A 154 19.04 13.88 -17.98
N MET A 155 19.27 13.24 -19.13
CA MET A 155 18.92 11.83 -19.33
C MET A 155 19.64 10.86 -18.39
N TYR A 156 20.85 11.19 -17.92
CA TYR A 156 21.73 10.29 -17.18
C TYR A 156 22.10 10.81 -15.79
N ASP A 157 22.23 12.13 -15.65
CA ASP A 157 22.60 12.75 -14.38
C ASP A 157 21.37 13.03 -13.52
N GLU A 158 21.43 12.61 -12.26
CA GLU A 158 20.38 12.81 -11.28
C GLU A 158 20.93 13.42 -9.98
N VAL A 159 20.07 14.09 -9.23
CA VAL A 159 20.37 14.59 -7.89
C VAL A 159 19.24 14.26 -6.92
N ASN A 160 19.56 13.88 -5.68
CA ASN A 160 18.55 13.71 -4.64
C ASN A 160 17.94 15.08 -4.29
N THR A 161 16.61 15.15 -4.19
CA THR A 161 15.94 16.44 -3.89
C THR A 161 16.14 16.93 -2.46
N GLY A 162 16.66 16.08 -1.56
CA GLY A 162 17.00 16.42 -0.19
C GLY A 162 15.79 16.65 0.72
N ASN A 163 14.58 16.34 0.23
CA ASN A 163 13.32 16.59 0.95
C ASN A 163 12.17 15.63 0.57
N ASN A 164 12.46 14.61 -0.24
CA ASN A 164 11.50 13.61 -0.75
C ASN A 164 10.35 14.16 -1.63
N LEU A 165 10.42 15.40 -2.10
CA LEU A 165 9.54 15.91 -3.16
C LEU A 165 10.13 15.61 -4.55
N PRO A 166 9.33 15.62 -5.64
CA PRO A 166 7.88 15.88 -5.66
C PRO A 166 7.04 14.74 -5.08
N ALA A 167 5.86 15.08 -4.58
CA ALA A 167 4.80 14.12 -4.27
C ALA A 167 3.93 13.89 -5.52
N GLU A 168 3.34 12.69 -5.66
CA GLU A 168 2.29 12.46 -6.67
C GLU A 168 0.96 12.97 -6.11
N ILE A 169 0.45 14.09 -6.64
CA ILE A 169 -0.80 14.71 -6.19
C ILE A 169 -1.80 14.67 -7.34
N LYS A 170 -2.99 14.11 -7.10
CA LYS A 170 -4.09 14.08 -8.06
C LYS A 170 -5.38 14.50 -7.37
N ILE A 171 -5.96 15.60 -7.82
CA ILE A 171 -7.20 16.16 -7.27
C ILE A 171 -8.30 16.01 -8.32
N SER A 172 -9.35 15.25 -8.00
CA SER A 172 -10.54 15.11 -8.83
C SER A 172 -11.64 16.05 -8.34
N ALA A 173 -12.31 16.74 -9.26
CA ALA A 173 -13.56 17.43 -8.96
C ALA A 173 -14.70 16.39 -8.85
N VAL A 174 -15.50 16.49 -7.80
CA VAL A 174 -16.66 15.62 -7.55
C VAL A 174 -17.79 16.43 -6.96
N ASP A 175 -18.99 15.87 -6.92
CA ASP A 175 -20.13 16.51 -6.26
C ASP A 175 -20.01 16.37 -4.73
N GLY A 176 -20.62 17.32 -4.00
CA GLY A 176 -20.71 17.29 -2.53
C GLY A 176 -19.98 18.44 -1.82
N ASP A 177 -19.94 18.35 -0.49
CA ASP A 177 -19.52 19.40 0.44
C ASP A 177 -18.30 19.04 1.30
N ALA A 178 -17.59 17.99 0.91
CA ALA A 178 -16.40 17.51 1.60
C ALA A 178 -15.19 17.45 0.68
N TYR A 179 -14.00 17.64 1.26
CA TYR A 179 -12.73 17.36 0.60
C TYR A 179 -12.20 16.03 1.15
N LYS A 180 -12.15 14.98 0.33
CA LYS A 180 -11.74 13.63 0.74
C LYS A 180 -10.36 13.29 0.19
N PHE A 181 -9.59 12.50 0.93
CA PHE A 181 -8.20 12.18 0.63
C PHE A 181 -7.92 10.70 0.88
N LEU A 182 -7.05 10.14 0.05
CA LEU A 182 -6.28 8.93 0.32
C LEU A 182 -4.81 9.33 0.29
N PHE A 183 -4.14 9.23 1.44
CA PHE A 183 -2.71 9.42 1.59
C PHE A 183 -2.01 8.07 1.53
N MET A 184 -0.87 7.99 0.84
CA MET A 184 -0.05 6.78 0.79
C MET A 184 1.44 7.12 0.85
N ALA A 185 2.21 6.28 1.54
CA ALA A 185 3.67 6.29 1.52
C ALA A 185 4.17 5.02 0.81
N LYS A 186 4.22 5.05 -0.53
CA LYS A 186 4.47 3.83 -1.32
C LYS A 186 5.96 3.56 -1.46
N GLY A 187 6.43 2.45 -0.88
CA GLY A 187 7.83 2.03 -1.01
C GLY A 187 8.18 1.62 -2.44
N GLY A 188 9.39 1.96 -2.90
CA GLY A 188 9.86 1.74 -4.26
C GLY A 188 9.83 0.25 -4.67
N GLY A 189 10.19 -0.65 -3.76
CA GLY A 189 10.12 -2.09 -4.01
C GLY A 189 8.71 -2.56 -4.38
N SER A 190 7.69 -2.14 -3.61
CA SER A 190 6.28 -2.46 -3.92
C SER A 190 5.75 -1.73 -5.15
N ALA A 191 6.23 -0.51 -5.42
CA ALA A 191 5.89 0.24 -6.63
C ALA A 191 6.39 -0.48 -7.88
N ASN A 192 7.62 -1.00 -7.86
CA ASN A 192 8.24 -1.79 -8.93
C ASN A 192 7.56 -3.13 -9.17
N LYS A 193 6.72 -3.59 -8.24
CA LYS A 193 5.85 -4.78 -8.36
C LYS A 193 4.41 -4.43 -8.76
N SER A 194 4.23 -3.27 -9.40
CA SER A 194 2.99 -2.91 -10.10
C SER A 194 3.16 -3.21 -11.59
N TYR A 195 2.50 -4.26 -12.07
CA TYR A 195 2.65 -4.79 -13.42
C TYR A 195 1.41 -4.53 -14.28
N LEU A 196 1.64 -4.32 -15.57
CA LEU A 196 0.64 -4.28 -16.61
C LEU A 196 0.88 -5.44 -17.57
N PHE A 197 -0.18 -6.18 -17.87
CA PHE A 197 -0.17 -7.21 -18.90
C PHE A 197 -1.26 -6.87 -19.94
N GLN A 198 -0.88 -6.90 -21.21
CA GLN A 198 -1.82 -6.69 -22.31
C GLN A 198 -2.34 -8.04 -22.78
N GLU A 199 -3.53 -8.39 -22.30
CA GLU A 199 -4.16 -9.68 -22.56
C GLU A 199 -5.38 -9.50 -23.47
N THR A 200 -6.04 -10.61 -23.82
CA THR A 200 -7.21 -10.62 -24.70
C THR A 200 -8.40 -11.32 -24.07
N LYS A 201 -9.55 -11.32 -24.76
CA LYS A 201 -10.75 -12.07 -24.35
C LYS A 201 -10.46 -13.56 -24.14
N ALA A 202 -9.43 -14.15 -24.77
CA ALA A 202 -9.06 -15.55 -24.58
C ALA A 202 -8.63 -15.88 -23.14
N LEU A 203 -8.14 -14.90 -22.38
CA LEU A 203 -7.81 -15.06 -20.96
C LEU A 203 -9.06 -15.16 -20.07
N LEU A 204 -10.22 -14.65 -20.51
CA LEU A 204 -11.42 -14.52 -19.68
C LEU A 204 -12.26 -15.81 -19.63
N ASN A 205 -11.64 -16.88 -19.15
CA ASN A 205 -12.30 -18.08 -18.66
C ASN A 205 -11.42 -18.74 -17.59
N GLU A 206 -12.02 -19.46 -16.65
CA GLU A 206 -11.32 -19.97 -15.47
C GLU A 206 -10.13 -20.89 -15.80
N LYS A 207 -10.26 -21.72 -16.85
CA LYS A 207 -9.23 -22.68 -17.27
C LYS A 207 -7.94 -22.01 -17.75
N THR A 208 -8.02 -20.78 -18.28
CA THR A 208 -6.85 -20.01 -18.70
C THR A 208 -6.43 -18.97 -17.66
N LEU A 209 -7.40 -18.34 -16.98
CA LEU A 209 -7.14 -17.28 -16.02
C LEU A 209 -6.40 -17.76 -14.77
N LEU A 210 -6.83 -18.85 -14.14
CA LEU A 210 -6.21 -19.31 -12.88
C LEU A 210 -4.75 -19.76 -13.08
N PRO A 211 -4.41 -20.60 -14.09
CA PRO A 211 -3.01 -20.94 -14.35
C PRO A 211 -2.17 -19.71 -14.70
N TRP A 212 -2.72 -18.78 -15.49
CA TRP A 212 -2.03 -17.53 -15.82
C TRP A 212 -1.76 -16.69 -14.56
N LEU A 213 -2.73 -16.55 -13.67
CA LEU A 213 -2.58 -15.81 -12.40
C LEU A 213 -1.51 -16.45 -11.52
N PHE A 214 -1.50 -17.77 -11.40
CA PHE A 214 -0.47 -18.50 -10.65
C PHE A 214 0.93 -18.24 -11.20
N GLU A 215 1.11 -18.30 -12.52
CA GLU A 215 2.39 -18.01 -13.17
C GLU A 215 2.83 -16.55 -12.97
N LYS A 216 1.94 -15.58 -13.19
CA LYS A 216 2.27 -14.16 -13.04
C LYS A 216 2.54 -13.78 -11.59
N MET A 217 1.78 -14.32 -10.65
CA MET A 217 1.95 -14.04 -9.22
C MET A 217 3.35 -14.45 -8.73
N LYS A 218 3.90 -15.58 -9.20
CA LYS A 218 5.27 -16.01 -8.86
C LYS A 218 6.34 -14.99 -9.28
N THR A 219 6.09 -14.20 -10.33
CA THR A 219 7.04 -13.16 -10.79
C THR A 219 7.17 -11.97 -9.83
N LEU A 220 6.22 -11.81 -8.90
CA LEU A 220 6.35 -10.85 -7.81
C LEU A 220 7.56 -11.21 -6.93
N GLY A 221 7.74 -12.51 -6.65
CA GLY A 221 8.80 -13.02 -5.78
C GLY A 221 8.73 -12.40 -4.37
N THR A 222 9.86 -12.41 -3.67
CA THR A 222 9.98 -11.89 -2.29
C THR A 222 10.54 -10.46 -2.23
N ALA A 223 10.83 -9.86 -3.40
CA ALA A 223 11.54 -8.58 -3.53
C ALA A 223 10.73 -7.35 -3.08
N ALA A 224 9.47 -7.50 -2.66
CA ALA A 224 8.67 -6.43 -2.09
C ALA A 224 8.20 -6.73 -0.66
N CYS A 225 8.88 -7.62 0.08
CA CYS A 225 8.61 -7.90 1.50
C CYS A 225 7.18 -8.43 1.76
N PRO A 226 6.86 -9.65 1.30
CA PRO A 226 5.62 -10.34 1.70
C PRO A 226 5.57 -10.58 3.23
N PRO A 227 4.37 -10.80 3.80
CA PRO A 227 3.12 -11.15 3.12
C PRO A 227 2.43 -9.96 2.42
N TYR A 228 1.89 -10.20 1.23
CA TYR A 228 1.30 -9.13 0.40
C TYR A 228 -0.21 -8.92 0.64
N HIS A 229 -0.67 -7.67 0.51
CA HIS A 229 -2.04 -7.40 0.05
C HIS A 229 -2.03 -7.37 -1.48
N LEU A 230 -2.38 -8.49 -2.10
CA LEU A 230 -2.33 -8.64 -3.55
C LEU A 230 -3.59 -8.04 -4.17
N ALA A 231 -3.42 -7.22 -5.20
CA ALA A 231 -4.51 -6.75 -6.03
C ALA A 231 -4.34 -7.21 -7.48
N VAL A 232 -5.43 -7.71 -8.05
CA VAL A 232 -5.53 -8.07 -9.47
C VAL A 232 -6.71 -7.33 -10.07
N VAL A 233 -6.48 -6.62 -11.17
CA VAL A 233 -7.51 -5.88 -11.89
C VAL A 233 -7.62 -6.44 -13.30
N ILE A 234 -8.81 -6.90 -13.67
CA ILE A 234 -9.08 -7.51 -14.97
C ILE A 234 -9.96 -6.58 -15.78
N GLY A 235 -9.43 -6.07 -16.90
CA GLY A 235 -10.06 -5.04 -17.72
C GLY A 235 -9.59 -3.64 -17.31
N GLY A 236 -10.27 -2.64 -17.89
CA GLY A 236 -9.90 -1.24 -17.78
C GLY A 236 -10.23 -0.53 -19.09
N THR A 237 -10.61 0.74 -18.99
CA THR A 237 -10.79 1.62 -20.16
C THR A 237 -9.45 1.96 -20.82
N SER A 238 -8.35 1.83 -20.07
CA SER A 238 -6.99 2.02 -20.54
C SER A 238 -5.98 1.26 -19.66
N ALA A 239 -4.71 1.26 -20.06
CA ALA A 239 -3.63 0.65 -19.29
C ALA A 239 -3.41 1.38 -17.95
N GLU A 240 -3.44 2.70 -17.97
CA GLU A 240 -3.24 3.57 -16.81
C GLU A 240 -4.33 3.33 -15.76
N ILE A 241 -5.61 3.24 -16.18
CA ILE A 241 -6.73 2.94 -15.28
C ILE A 241 -6.61 1.53 -14.68
N ALA A 242 -6.16 0.53 -15.45
CA ALA A 242 -5.98 -0.83 -14.91
C ALA A 242 -4.93 -0.86 -13.79
N VAL A 243 -3.79 -0.19 -13.99
CA VAL A 243 -2.69 -0.14 -13.00
C VAL A 243 -3.05 0.76 -11.81
N GLU A 244 -3.66 1.93 -12.03
CA GLU A 244 -4.12 2.81 -10.95
C GLU A 244 -5.16 2.11 -10.08
N THR A 245 -6.12 1.39 -10.69
CA THR A 245 -7.11 0.60 -9.95
C THR A 245 -6.44 -0.50 -9.13
N ALA A 246 -5.39 -1.16 -9.67
CA ALA A 246 -4.66 -2.19 -8.93
C ALA A 246 -3.94 -1.58 -7.71
N LYS A 247 -3.37 -0.38 -7.86
CA LYS A 247 -2.79 0.36 -6.74
C LYS A 247 -3.84 0.63 -5.65
N LEU A 248 -4.99 1.18 -6.03
CA LEU A 248 -6.08 1.52 -5.10
C LEU A 248 -6.65 0.27 -4.42
N ALA A 249 -6.85 -0.83 -5.16
CA ALA A 249 -7.29 -2.10 -4.62
C ALA A 249 -6.26 -2.69 -3.64
N SER A 250 -4.95 -2.58 -3.91
CA SER A 250 -3.92 -3.05 -2.98
C SER A 250 -3.90 -2.28 -1.67
N ALA A 251 -4.36 -1.02 -1.69
CA ALA A 251 -4.54 -0.16 -0.53
C ALA A 251 -5.92 -0.34 0.14
N ARG A 252 -6.72 -1.32 -0.31
CA ARG A 252 -8.09 -1.63 0.17
C ARG A 252 -9.08 -0.46 0.02
N TYR A 253 -8.76 0.52 -0.83
CA TYR A 253 -9.62 1.69 -1.07
C TYR A 253 -10.93 1.33 -1.80
N LEU A 254 -10.98 0.17 -2.43
CA LEU A 254 -12.09 -0.29 -3.26
C LEU A 254 -12.91 -1.42 -2.60
N ASP A 255 -12.74 -1.64 -1.30
CA ASP A 255 -13.35 -2.77 -0.58
C ASP A 255 -14.88 -2.71 -0.53
N THR A 256 -15.46 -1.52 -0.66
CA THR A 256 -16.92 -1.26 -0.65
C THR A 256 -17.54 -1.20 -2.05
N LEU A 257 -16.80 -1.58 -3.10
CA LEU A 257 -17.40 -1.76 -4.43
C LEU A 257 -18.51 -2.83 -4.39
N PRO A 258 -19.50 -2.75 -5.31
CA PRO A 258 -20.45 -3.84 -5.50
C PRO A 258 -19.71 -5.16 -5.77
N THR A 259 -20.32 -6.28 -5.38
CA THR A 259 -19.73 -7.61 -5.60
C THR A 259 -20.14 -8.25 -6.91
N HIS A 260 -21.05 -7.61 -7.66
CA HIS A 260 -21.58 -8.07 -8.95
C HIS A 260 -21.55 -6.93 -9.96
N GLY A 261 -21.34 -7.28 -11.24
CA GLY A 261 -21.39 -6.31 -12.33
C GLY A 261 -22.82 -5.95 -12.75
N SER A 262 -22.94 -4.94 -13.60
CA SER A 262 -24.19 -4.54 -14.25
C SER A 262 -23.99 -4.32 -15.75
N THR A 263 -25.10 -4.21 -16.48
CA THR A 263 -25.11 -3.85 -17.91
C THR A 263 -24.57 -2.44 -18.17
N LEU A 264 -24.57 -1.56 -17.16
CA LEU A 264 -24.00 -0.22 -17.24
C LEU A 264 -22.46 -0.22 -17.15
N GLY A 265 -21.86 -1.33 -16.73
CA GLY A 265 -20.41 -1.55 -16.83
C GLY A 265 -19.57 -0.85 -15.74
N HIS A 266 -20.09 -0.67 -14.53
CA HIS A 266 -19.26 -0.25 -13.39
C HIS A 266 -18.30 -1.36 -12.93
N ALA A 267 -17.29 -0.98 -12.16
CA ALA A 267 -16.38 -1.90 -11.49
C ALA A 267 -17.11 -2.75 -10.43
N PHE A 268 -16.65 -3.97 -10.22
CA PHE A 268 -17.09 -4.79 -9.09
C PHE A 268 -15.93 -5.60 -8.51
N ARG A 269 -16.08 -5.98 -7.24
CA ARG A 269 -15.14 -6.82 -6.49
C ARG A 269 -15.57 -8.30 -6.60
N ASP A 270 -14.69 -9.15 -7.11
CA ASP A 270 -14.97 -10.57 -7.34
C ASP A 270 -14.49 -11.43 -6.16
N LEU A 271 -15.40 -11.65 -5.19
CA LEU A 271 -15.08 -12.37 -3.96
C LEU A 271 -14.74 -13.86 -4.17
N GLU A 272 -15.34 -14.49 -5.19
CA GLU A 272 -15.05 -15.90 -5.50
C GLU A 272 -13.62 -16.03 -6.04
N LEU A 273 -13.23 -15.15 -6.97
CA LEU A 273 -11.89 -15.18 -7.53
C LEU A 273 -10.84 -14.75 -6.50
N GLU A 274 -11.15 -13.83 -5.58
CA GLU A 274 -10.26 -13.51 -4.45
C GLU A 274 -9.89 -14.75 -3.63
N GLN A 275 -10.87 -15.58 -3.26
CA GLN A 275 -10.63 -16.80 -2.51
C GLN A 275 -9.79 -17.81 -3.29
N LYS A 276 -10.10 -18.01 -4.58
CA LYS A 276 -9.33 -18.90 -5.47
C LYS A 276 -7.88 -18.43 -5.61
N VAL A 277 -7.67 -17.13 -5.80
CA VAL A 277 -6.32 -16.54 -5.95
C VAL A 277 -5.54 -16.59 -4.64
N LEU A 278 -6.18 -16.38 -3.50
CA LEU A 278 -5.54 -16.54 -2.19
C LEU A 278 -5.08 -17.99 -1.97
N ALA A 279 -5.94 -18.97 -2.26
CA ALA A 279 -5.59 -20.39 -2.18
C ALA A 279 -4.42 -20.74 -3.12
N LEU A 280 -4.41 -20.19 -4.35
CA LEU A 280 -3.28 -20.33 -5.27
C LEU A 280 -1.99 -19.73 -4.70
N SER A 281 -2.06 -18.56 -4.07
CA SER A 281 -0.89 -17.91 -3.46
C SER A 281 -0.23 -18.76 -2.39
N GLN A 282 -1.04 -19.49 -1.61
CA GLN A 282 -0.61 -20.39 -0.54
C GLN A 282 0.07 -21.66 -1.08
N GLN A 283 -0.25 -22.05 -2.31
CA GLN A 283 0.35 -23.21 -2.99
C GLN A 283 1.68 -22.89 -3.67
N THR A 284 2.10 -21.62 -3.72
CA THR A 284 3.37 -21.22 -4.36
C THR A 284 4.60 -21.77 -3.62
N GLY A 285 4.47 -22.02 -2.32
CA GLY A 285 5.58 -22.39 -1.44
C GLY A 285 6.58 -21.26 -1.15
N ILE A 286 6.31 -20.03 -1.61
CA ILE A 286 7.20 -18.87 -1.41
C ILE A 286 7.09 -18.34 0.04
N GLY A 287 5.90 -18.39 0.63
CA GLY A 287 5.62 -17.94 1.99
C GLY A 287 5.96 -16.47 2.27
N ALA A 288 6.02 -16.13 3.55
CA ALA A 288 6.51 -14.86 4.03
C ALA A 288 8.04 -14.85 3.91
N GLN A 289 8.54 -14.48 2.73
CA GLN A 289 9.95 -14.27 2.39
C GLN A 289 10.82 -15.53 2.26
N PHE A 290 10.69 -16.51 3.16
CA PHE A 290 11.65 -17.63 3.28
C PHE A 290 11.00 -19.02 3.15
N GLY A 291 9.97 -19.14 2.34
CA GLY A 291 9.23 -20.38 2.12
C GLY A 291 8.12 -20.57 3.13
N GLY A 292 6.97 -21.10 2.68
CA GLY A 292 5.80 -21.27 3.54
C GLY A 292 4.48 -20.98 2.84
N LYS A 293 3.44 -20.73 3.64
CA LYS A 293 2.06 -20.51 3.21
C LYS A 293 1.75 -19.04 2.96
N TYR A 294 2.35 -18.13 3.73
CA TYR A 294 1.92 -16.74 3.83
C TYR A 294 2.57 -15.82 2.80
N PHE A 295 2.44 -16.16 1.51
CA PHE A 295 2.86 -15.26 0.44
C PHE A 295 2.00 -14.00 0.36
N CYS A 296 0.70 -14.15 0.61
CA CYS A 296 -0.27 -13.06 0.67
C CYS A 296 -1.02 -13.12 2.00
N HIS A 297 -1.29 -11.95 2.60
CA HIS A 297 -2.26 -11.80 3.68
C HIS A 297 -3.68 -12.03 3.15
N ASP A 298 -4.01 -11.36 2.05
CA ASP A 298 -5.29 -11.43 1.36
C ASP A 298 -5.16 -10.97 -0.09
N VAL A 299 -6.26 -11.07 -0.83
CA VAL A 299 -6.35 -10.69 -2.24
C VAL A 299 -7.54 -9.75 -2.45
N ARG A 300 -7.40 -8.81 -3.37
CA ARG A 300 -8.50 -8.05 -3.99
C ARG A 300 -8.54 -8.30 -5.48
N VAL A 301 -9.69 -8.68 -6.02
CA VAL A 301 -9.88 -8.87 -7.46
C VAL A 301 -10.96 -7.91 -7.95
N ILE A 302 -10.57 -6.93 -8.76
CA ILE A 302 -11.50 -5.96 -9.33
C ILE A 302 -11.70 -6.24 -10.81
N ARG A 303 -12.95 -6.39 -11.22
CA ARG A 303 -13.32 -6.54 -12.63
C ARG A 303 -13.84 -5.21 -13.16
N LEU A 304 -13.20 -4.69 -14.21
CA LEU A 304 -13.56 -3.43 -14.87
C LEU A 304 -14.25 -3.66 -16.23
N PRO A 305 -15.02 -2.68 -16.75
CA PRO A 305 -15.38 -2.70 -18.17
C PRO A 305 -14.13 -2.67 -19.05
N ARG A 306 -14.27 -3.04 -20.33
CA ARG A 306 -13.17 -3.05 -21.30
C ARG A 306 -13.68 -2.78 -22.70
N HIS A 307 -12.85 -2.18 -23.54
CA HIS A 307 -13.10 -2.16 -24.98
C HIS A 307 -13.12 -3.60 -25.54
N GLY A 308 -13.97 -3.86 -26.55
CA GLY A 308 -14.18 -5.22 -27.09
C GLY A 308 -12.88 -5.92 -27.51
N ALA A 309 -11.93 -5.15 -28.06
CA ALA A 309 -10.62 -5.62 -28.54
C ALA A 309 -9.50 -5.65 -27.48
N SER A 310 -9.78 -5.28 -26.23
CA SER A 310 -8.75 -5.09 -25.20
C SER A 310 -9.07 -5.86 -23.93
N CYS A 311 -8.04 -6.28 -23.20
CA CYS A 311 -8.16 -6.80 -21.84
C CYS A 311 -6.88 -6.51 -21.04
N PRO A 312 -6.62 -5.24 -20.65
CA PRO A 312 -5.49 -4.95 -19.77
C PRO A 312 -5.70 -5.66 -18.43
N VAL A 313 -4.62 -6.20 -17.87
CA VAL A 313 -4.62 -6.80 -16.53
C VAL A 313 -3.55 -6.10 -15.69
N GLY A 314 -4.00 -5.45 -14.61
CA GLY A 314 -3.14 -4.82 -13.62
C GLY A 314 -2.89 -5.77 -12.44
N MET A 315 -1.65 -5.83 -11.96
CA MET A 315 -1.30 -6.54 -10.72
C MET A 315 -0.47 -5.63 -9.85
N ALA A 316 -0.81 -5.49 -8.57
CA ALA A 316 -0.05 -4.67 -7.63
C ALA A 316 -0.09 -5.30 -6.24
N VAL A 317 0.87 -4.93 -5.39
CA VAL A 317 0.91 -5.37 -4.00
C VAL A 317 1.03 -4.19 -3.04
N SER A 318 0.43 -4.30 -1.87
CA SER A 318 0.93 -3.61 -0.68
C SER A 318 1.91 -4.54 0.04
N CYS A 319 3.05 -3.99 0.43
CA CYS A 319 4.12 -4.72 1.13
C CYS A 319 3.86 -4.74 2.64
N SER A 320 4.79 -5.33 3.40
CA SER A 320 4.78 -5.28 4.87
C SER A 320 4.74 -3.83 5.42
N ALA A 321 5.22 -2.84 4.67
CA ALA A 321 5.00 -1.43 4.97
C ALA A 321 3.65 -0.96 4.36
N ASP A 322 2.54 -1.45 4.91
CA ASP A 322 1.16 -1.19 4.45
C ASP A 322 0.66 0.21 4.87
N ARG A 323 1.18 1.23 4.19
CA ARG A 323 1.10 2.63 4.62
C ARG A 323 0.15 3.46 3.77
N GLN A 324 -1.11 3.47 4.18
CA GLN A 324 -2.12 4.37 3.64
C GLN A 324 -3.12 4.77 4.72
N MET A 325 -3.78 5.90 4.52
CA MET A 325 -4.90 6.31 5.35
C MET A 325 -5.86 7.23 4.62
N LEU A 326 -7.14 7.16 5.00
CA LEU A 326 -8.16 8.09 4.55
C LEU A 326 -8.11 9.40 5.34
N GLY A 327 -8.54 10.48 4.70
CA GLY A 327 -8.76 11.77 5.34
C GLY A 327 -9.96 12.48 4.74
N LYS A 328 -10.58 13.36 5.52
CA LYS A 328 -11.65 14.22 5.02
C LYS A 328 -11.69 15.55 5.76
N ILE A 329 -12.10 16.58 5.04
CA ILE A 329 -12.40 17.90 5.57
C ILE A 329 -13.88 18.17 5.31
N THR A 330 -14.63 18.44 6.36
CA THR A 330 -16.07 18.77 6.32
C THR A 330 -16.31 20.06 7.10
N ALA A 331 -17.57 20.50 7.18
CA ALA A 331 -17.95 21.61 8.04
C ALA A 331 -17.65 21.37 9.54
N ASP A 332 -17.54 20.11 9.97
CA ASP A 332 -17.30 19.73 11.36
C ASP A 332 -15.80 19.70 11.72
N GLY A 333 -14.90 19.78 10.73
CA GLY A 333 -13.46 19.75 10.98
C GLY A 333 -12.64 18.98 9.95
N ILE A 334 -11.40 18.74 10.35
CA ILE A 334 -10.37 17.97 9.64
C ILE A 334 -10.27 16.61 10.32
N PHE A 335 -10.42 15.54 9.55
CA PHE A 335 -10.49 14.18 10.06
C PHE A 335 -9.49 13.28 9.34
N LEU A 336 -8.90 12.35 10.09
CA LEU A 336 -8.00 11.32 9.58
C LEU A 336 -8.46 9.95 10.07
N GLU A 337 -8.26 8.92 9.25
CA GLU A 337 -8.49 7.54 9.64
C GLU A 337 -7.70 7.20 10.91
N GLN A 338 -8.35 6.54 11.86
CA GLN A 338 -7.73 6.11 13.12
C GLN A 338 -6.95 4.82 12.87
N LEU A 339 -5.62 4.93 12.82
CA LEU A 339 -4.71 3.78 12.79
C LEU A 339 -4.49 3.20 14.19
N GLU A 340 -3.83 2.04 14.26
CA GLU A 340 -3.45 1.41 15.53
C GLU A 340 -2.27 2.14 16.17
N THR A 341 -2.45 2.56 17.43
CA THR A 341 -1.43 3.27 18.22
C THR A 341 -0.82 2.41 19.32
N ASP A 342 -1.44 1.27 19.63
CA ASP A 342 -0.92 0.25 20.53
C ASP A 342 -0.80 -1.11 19.80
N PRO A 343 0.14 -1.25 18.84
CA PRO A 343 0.32 -2.50 18.11
C PRO A 343 0.90 -3.62 18.99
N ALA A 344 1.41 -3.33 20.19
CA ALA A 344 1.96 -4.32 21.10
C ALA A 344 0.90 -5.34 21.55
N ARG A 345 -0.39 -4.98 21.54
CA ARG A 345 -1.51 -5.90 21.83
C ARG A 345 -1.66 -7.05 20.82
N PHE A 346 -0.97 -7.00 19.69
CA PHE A 346 -0.92 -8.08 18.69
C PHE A 346 0.30 -8.99 18.85
N LEU A 347 1.25 -8.65 19.75
CA LEU A 347 2.38 -9.52 20.04
C LEU A 347 1.91 -10.73 20.87
N PRO A 348 2.49 -11.93 20.63
CA PRO A 348 2.23 -13.08 21.50
C PRO A 348 2.81 -12.84 22.89
N ASP A 349 2.24 -13.50 23.89
CA ASP A 349 2.83 -13.56 25.23
C ASP A 349 4.23 -14.19 25.14
N VAL A 350 5.25 -13.51 25.68
CA VAL A 350 6.62 -14.03 25.69
C VAL A 350 6.74 -15.08 26.79
N THR A 351 7.00 -16.33 26.41
CA THR A 351 7.30 -17.42 27.35
C THR A 351 8.81 -17.67 27.44
N HIS A 352 9.25 -18.36 28.50
CA HIS A 352 10.68 -18.70 28.68
C HIS A 352 11.16 -19.69 27.60
N ASP A 353 10.24 -20.47 27.02
CA ASP A 353 10.52 -21.45 25.97
C ASP A 353 10.74 -20.79 24.59
N ASP A 354 10.32 -19.53 24.40
CA ASP A 354 10.54 -18.76 23.16
C ASP A 354 11.97 -18.21 23.02
N LEU A 355 12.80 -18.33 24.07
CA LEU A 355 14.15 -17.79 24.15
C LEU A 355 15.23 -18.79 23.71
N ASP A 356 14.91 -20.08 23.70
CA ASP A 356 15.78 -21.19 23.33
C ASP A 356 15.05 -22.11 22.34
N ASP A 357 15.38 -22.08 21.06
CA ASP A 357 15.35 -23.26 20.14
C ASP A 357 15.25 -22.89 18.66
N ALA A 358 16.30 -22.24 18.16
CA ALA A 358 16.67 -22.52 16.78
C ALA A 358 18.17 -22.43 16.62
N GLN A 359 18.76 -23.48 16.09
CA GLN A 359 20.17 -23.50 15.70
C GLN A 359 20.43 -22.37 14.69
N VAL A 360 20.96 -21.25 15.17
CA VAL A 360 21.43 -20.15 14.34
C VAL A 360 22.94 -20.21 14.28
N VAL A 361 23.48 -20.19 13.06
CA VAL A 361 24.93 -20.18 12.86
C VAL A 361 25.42 -18.75 13.04
N HIS A 362 26.30 -18.53 14.02
CA HIS A 362 26.92 -17.22 14.22
C HIS A 362 28.13 -17.06 13.31
N ILE A 363 28.15 -15.99 12.51
CA ILE A 363 29.25 -15.67 11.60
C ILE A 363 29.90 -14.35 12.05
N ASP A 364 31.17 -14.43 12.44
CA ASP A 364 31.98 -13.26 12.79
C ASP A 364 32.59 -12.62 11.53
N LEU A 365 32.13 -11.41 11.22
CA LEU A 365 32.57 -10.61 10.08
C LEU A 365 33.89 -9.86 10.33
N ASN A 366 34.47 -9.93 11.53
CA ASN A 366 35.79 -9.34 11.83
C ASN A 366 36.96 -10.20 11.31
N ARG A 367 36.67 -11.38 10.74
CA ARG A 367 37.67 -12.31 10.20
C ARG A 367 38.04 -11.97 8.75
N PRO A 368 39.20 -12.47 8.26
CA PRO A 368 39.54 -12.38 6.84
C PRO A 368 38.42 -12.94 5.95
N MET A 369 38.14 -12.26 4.83
CA MET A 369 37.07 -12.66 3.90
C MET A 369 37.21 -14.11 3.38
N ALA A 370 38.44 -14.60 3.24
CA ALA A 370 38.68 -15.99 2.85
C ALA A 370 38.12 -16.99 3.88
N ASP A 371 38.26 -16.67 5.17
CA ASP A 371 37.82 -17.51 6.27
C ASP A 371 36.30 -17.48 6.43
N ILE A 372 35.70 -16.29 6.29
CA ILE A 372 34.23 -16.12 6.29
C ILE A 372 33.60 -16.96 5.17
N ARG A 373 34.17 -16.90 3.96
CA ARG A 373 33.69 -17.70 2.82
C ARG A 373 33.86 -19.20 3.05
N ALA A 374 35.01 -19.62 3.60
CA ALA A 374 35.26 -21.02 3.90
C ALA A 374 34.26 -21.58 4.92
N GLU A 375 33.91 -20.80 5.95
CA GLU A 375 32.90 -21.17 6.93
C GLU A 375 31.50 -21.27 6.32
N LEU A 376 31.06 -20.25 5.58
CA LEU A 376 29.75 -20.25 4.91
C LEU A 376 29.60 -21.41 3.91
N SER A 377 30.69 -21.88 3.33
CA SER A 377 30.69 -22.99 2.36
C SER A 377 30.38 -24.36 2.99
N ASN A 378 30.41 -24.47 4.32
CA ASN A 378 30.05 -25.71 5.03
C ASN A 378 28.54 -25.88 5.23
N TYR A 379 27.74 -24.86 4.94
CA TYR A 379 26.30 -24.86 5.19
C TYR A 379 25.49 -24.87 3.89
N PRO A 380 24.40 -25.66 3.80
CA PRO A 380 23.52 -25.62 2.63
C PRO A 380 22.72 -24.31 2.59
N VAL A 381 22.15 -24.01 1.41
CA VAL A 381 21.17 -22.93 1.27
C VAL A 381 19.99 -23.13 2.24
N LYS A 382 19.34 -22.02 2.64
CA LYS A 382 18.30 -21.94 3.69
C LYS A 382 18.79 -22.02 5.13
N THR A 383 20.08 -22.27 5.38
CA THR A 383 20.65 -22.18 6.73
C THR A 383 20.54 -20.74 7.24
N ARG A 384 19.96 -20.56 8.42
CA ARG A 384 19.85 -19.24 9.06
C ARG A 384 21.17 -18.88 9.74
N VAL A 385 21.63 -17.66 9.48
CA VAL A 385 22.88 -17.11 10.04
C VAL A 385 22.61 -15.84 10.84
N MET A 386 23.42 -15.59 11.87
CA MET A 386 23.48 -14.33 12.61
C MET A 386 24.85 -13.71 12.40
N LEU A 387 24.88 -12.55 11.76
CA LEU A 387 26.12 -11.87 11.38
C LEU A 387 26.52 -10.87 12.46
N THR A 388 27.79 -10.86 12.87
CA THR A 388 28.33 -9.88 13.83
C THR A 388 29.61 -9.27 13.29
N GLY A 389 29.67 -7.95 13.15
CA GLY A 389 30.87 -7.22 12.73
C GLY A 389 30.60 -6.21 11.60
N PRO A 390 31.64 -5.74 10.90
CA PRO A 390 31.52 -4.67 9.91
C PRO A 390 30.78 -5.11 8.64
N MET A 391 29.96 -4.21 8.10
CA MET A 391 29.29 -4.39 6.80
C MET A 391 29.47 -3.15 5.92
N VAL A 392 29.82 -3.36 4.66
CA VAL A 392 29.81 -2.30 3.64
C VAL A 392 28.39 -2.18 3.10
N VAL A 393 27.84 -0.97 3.13
CA VAL A 393 26.49 -0.68 2.63
C VAL A 393 26.60 0.12 1.33
N ALA A 394 26.25 -0.51 0.21
CA ALA A 394 26.18 0.11 -1.11
C ALA A 394 24.91 -0.39 -1.81
N ARG A 395 24.32 0.46 -2.66
CA ARG A 395 23.10 0.15 -3.44
C ARG A 395 23.20 0.78 -4.84
N ASP A 396 22.07 1.00 -5.50
CA ASP A 396 21.94 1.31 -6.93
C ASP A 396 22.96 2.34 -7.47
N ILE A 397 23.06 3.55 -6.91
CA ILE A 397 23.94 4.63 -7.41
C ILE A 397 25.43 4.39 -7.07
N ALA A 398 25.71 3.60 -6.02
CA ALA A 398 27.07 3.32 -5.59
C ALA A 398 27.72 2.16 -6.36
N HIS A 399 26.91 1.26 -6.93
CA HIS A 399 27.35 0.20 -7.84
C HIS A 399 27.47 0.76 -9.25
#